data_AF-A0A6B0GJL8-F1
#
_entry.id   AF-A0A6B0GJL8-F1
#
_cell.length_a   1.000
_cell.length_b   1.000
_cell.length_c   1.000
_cell.angle_alpha   90.00
_cell.angle_beta   90.00
_cell.angle_gamma   90.00
#
_symmetry.space_group_name_H-M   'P 1'
#
loop_
_entity.id
_entity.type
_entity.pdbx_description
1 polymer ?
#
loop_
_entity_poly.entity_id
_entity_poly.type
_entity_poly.pdbx_seq_one_letter_code
_entity_poly.pdbx_strand_id
1 'polypeptide(L)'
;MRVEKSFRGISKRLATHYLGNLGGERIEGDPEGEGPVTVEGSDWTATLTAEKVDVAASIRLTEVTVVFEGEEETLPELVDDFSQKAMRAGG
;
A
#
# COMPACT_ATOMS: atom_id res chain seq x y z
N MET A 1 2.52 -16.80 -1.29
CA MET A 1 1.14 -16.32 -1.03
C MET A 1 0.96 -14.95 -1.68
N ARG A 2 -0.27 -14.58 -2.09
CA ARG A 2 -0.60 -13.23 -2.59
C ARG A 2 -1.87 -12.70 -1.93
N VAL A 3 -1.84 -11.45 -1.48
CA VAL A 3 -2.98 -10.74 -0.88
C VAL A 3 -3.09 -9.36 -1.52
N GLU A 4 -4.29 -8.97 -1.93
CA GLU A 4 -4.57 -7.66 -2.51
C GLU A 4 -5.54 -6.88 -1.63
N LYS A 5 -5.24 -5.61 -1.37
CA LYS A 5 -6.10 -4.72 -0.58
C LYS A 5 -6.08 -3.30 -1.12
N SER A 6 -7.22 -2.62 -1.02
CA SER A 6 -7.36 -1.22 -1.41
C SER A 6 -7.68 -0.35 -0.20
N PHE A 7 -7.02 0.82 -0.14
CA PHE A 7 -7.08 1.74 0.98
C PHE A 7 -7.44 3.14 0.46
N ARG A 8 -8.49 3.73 1.03
CA ARG A 8 -8.99 5.05 0.64
C ARG A 8 -8.51 6.12 1.60
N GLY A 9 -8.35 7.33 1.08
CA GLY A 9 -7.99 8.50 1.88
C GLY A 9 -6.50 8.60 2.21
N ILE A 10 -5.66 7.70 1.69
CA ILE A 10 -4.20 7.77 1.81
C ILE A 10 -3.55 7.98 0.44
N SER A 11 -2.30 8.47 0.44
CA SER A 11 -1.51 8.63 -0.79
C SER A 11 -0.55 7.45 -0.99
N LYS A 12 -0.16 7.19 -2.25
CA LYS A 12 0.85 6.18 -2.58
C LYS A 12 2.17 6.45 -1.85
N ARG A 13 2.59 7.72 -1.76
CA ARG A 13 3.74 8.17 -0.96
C ARG A 13 3.66 7.73 0.51
N LEU A 14 2.49 7.92 1.14
CA LEU A 14 2.30 7.54 2.55
C LEU A 14 2.32 6.01 2.71
N ALA A 15 1.68 5.29 1.79
CA ALA A 15 1.72 3.83 1.77
C ALA A 15 3.14 3.27 1.62
N THR A 16 3.94 3.81 0.68
CA THR A 16 5.37 3.46 0.55
C THR A 16 6.14 3.75 1.85
N HIS A 17 5.88 4.88 2.50
CA HIS A 17 6.52 5.20 3.78
C HIS A 17 6.14 4.22 4.91
N TYR A 18 4.90 3.73 4.95
CA TYR A 18 4.48 2.74 5.94
C TYR A 18 5.16 1.40 5.72
N LEU A 19 5.23 0.93 4.48
CA LEU A 19 5.98 -0.27 4.12
C LEU A 19 7.47 -0.13 4.48
N GLY A 20 8.03 1.08 4.32
CA GLY A 20 9.38 1.39 4.79
C GLY A 20 9.57 1.20 6.29
N ASN A 21 8.58 1.58 7.10
CA ASN A 21 8.63 1.36 8.55
C ASN A 21 8.44 -0.11 8.95
N LEU A 22 7.97 -0.96 8.03
CA LEU A 22 7.81 -2.41 8.20
C LEU A 22 9.01 -3.19 7.63
N GLY A 23 10.14 -2.51 7.40
CA GLY A 23 11.37 -3.13 6.90
C GLY A 23 11.46 -3.24 5.38
N GLY A 24 10.55 -2.60 4.64
CA GLY A 24 10.62 -2.53 3.19
C GLY A 24 11.57 -1.44 2.67
N GLU A 25 12.16 -1.65 1.50
CA GLU A 25 12.87 -0.64 0.73
C GLU A 25 12.23 -0.47 -0.64
N ARG A 26 12.05 0.78 -1.09
CA ARG A 26 11.53 1.05 -2.43
C ARG A 26 12.62 0.70 -3.45
N ILE A 27 12.32 -0.29 -4.29
CA ILE A 27 13.24 -0.76 -5.35
C ILE A 27 12.86 -0.25 -6.75
N GLU A 28 11.60 0.13 -6.98
CA GLU A 28 11.14 0.57 -8.31
C GLU A 28 10.00 1.60 -8.23
N GLY A 29 9.91 2.46 -9.26
CA GLY A 29 8.73 3.30 -9.55
C GLY A 29 8.56 4.47 -8.60
N ASP A 30 7.96 5.58 -9.03
CA ASP A 30 7.91 6.81 -8.21
C ASP A 30 6.60 7.00 -7.41
N PRO A 31 6.64 7.25 -6.08
CA PRO A 31 5.44 7.46 -5.27
C PRO A 31 4.66 8.72 -5.62
N GLU A 32 5.28 9.69 -6.29
CA GLU A 32 4.63 10.90 -6.77
C GLU A 32 4.22 10.79 -8.25
N GLY A 33 4.80 9.83 -8.98
CA GLY A 33 4.45 9.52 -10.36
C GLY A 33 3.15 8.71 -10.53
N GLU A 34 2.74 8.51 -11.79
CA GLU A 34 1.50 7.80 -12.14
C GLU A 34 1.66 6.27 -12.16
N GLY A 35 2.88 5.76 -12.36
CA GLY A 35 3.17 4.33 -12.46
C GLY A 35 3.10 3.56 -11.14
N PRO A 36 3.23 2.24 -11.17
CA PRO A 36 3.33 1.44 -9.95
C PRO A 36 4.59 1.79 -9.15
N VAL A 37 4.58 1.46 -7.86
CA VAL A 37 5.76 1.49 -6.99
C VAL A 37 5.95 0.12 -6.40
N THR A 38 7.19 -0.36 -6.37
CA THR A 38 7.53 -1.66 -5.78
C THR A 38 8.40 -1.45 -4.55
N VAL A 39 8.00 -2.07 -3.44
CA VAL A 39 8.72 -2.09 -2.17
C VAL A 39 9.05 -3.55 -1.83
N GLU A 40 10.30 -3.82 -1.52
CA GLU A 40 10.79 -5.16 -1.16
C GLU A 40 11.24 -5.17 0.30
N GLY A 41 10.76 -6.16 1.07
CA GLY A 41 11.26 -6.49 2.40
C GLY A 41 11.95 -7.85 2.39
N SER A 42 12.32 -8.37 3.56
CA SER A 42 13.11 -9.61 3.68
C SER A 42 12.48 -10.81 2.99
N ASP A 43 11.19 -11.06 3.23
CA ASP A 43 10.49 -12.27 2.75
C ASP A 43 9.15 -11.89 2.07
N TRP A 44 9.06 -10.64 1.60
CA TRP A 44 7.86 -10.11 0.97
C TRP A 44 8.15 -8.98 -0.01
N THR A 45 7.23 -8.77 -0.94
CA THR A 45 7.21 -7.66 -1.89
C THR A 45 5.81 -7.05 -1.91
N ALA A 46 5.74 -5.73 -2.08
CA ALA A 46 4.50 -5.00 -2.23
C ALA A 46 4.53 -4.11 -3.47
N THR A 47 3.53 -4.27 -4.34
CA THR A 47 3.32 -3.39 -5.50
C THR A 47 2.14 -2.47 -5.22
N LEU A 48 2.33 -1.17 -5.42
CA LEU A 48 1.34 -0.13 -5.13
C LEU A 48 0.93 0.60 -6.40
N THR A 49 -0.38 0.75 -6.60
CA THR A 49 -0.98 1.65 -7.59
C THR A 49 -1.94 2.62 -6.90
N ALA A 50 -2.26 3.74 -7.56
CA ALA A 50 -3.19 4.71 -7.01
C ALA A 50 -4.06 5.34 -8.09
N GLU A 51 -5.32 5.58 -7.74
CA GLU A 51 -6.30 6.22 -8.60
C GLU A 51 -7.25 7.14 -7.82
N LYS A 52 -8.04 7.94 -8.53
CA LYS A 52 -9.10 8.77 -7.93
C LYS A 52 -10.45 8.08 -8.11
N VAL A 53 -11.10 7.75 -7.00
CA VAL A 53 -12.41 7.10 -6.99
C VAL A 53 -13.47 8.02 -6.39
N ASP A 54 -14.69 7.98 -6.93
CA ASP A 54 -15.84 8.68 -6.35
C ASP A 54 -16.38 7.90 -5.15
N VAL A 55 -16.52 8.57 -3.99
CA VAL A 55 -16.97 7.91 -2.74
C VAL A 55 -18.32 8.41 -2.23
N ALA A 56 -18.71 9.65 -2.58
CA ALA A 56 -20.05 10.19 -2.31
C ALA A 56 -20.24 11.51 -3.08
N ALA A 57 -21.42 11.70 -3.70
CA ALA A 57 -21.76 12.92 -4.44
C ALA A 57 -20.63 13.34 -5.43
N SER A 58 -19.96 14.47 -5.18
CA SER A 58 -18.82 14.99 -5.95
C SER A 58 -17.46 14.80 -5.26
N ILE A 59 -17.42 14.07 -4.14
CA ILE A 59 -16.19 13.81 -3.37
C ILE A 59 -15.41 12.67 -4.03
N ARG A 60 -14.17 12.98 -4.41
CA ARG A 60 -13.19 12.02 -4.90
C ARG A 60 -12.10 11.81 -3.88
N LEU A 61 -11.82 10.55 -3.58
CA LEU A 61 -10.69 10.17 -2.74
C LEU A 61 -9.62 9.49 -3.58
N THR A 62 -8.39 9.59 -3.11
CA THR A 62 -7.36 8.68 -3.59
C THR A 62 -7.65 7.30 -3.02
N GLU A 63 -7.63 6.29 -3.87
CA GLU A 63 -7.57 4.88 -3.49
C GLU A 63 -6.19 4.35 -3.89
N VAL A 64 -5.51 3.72 -2.94
CA VAL A 64 -4.24 3.04 -3.15
C VAL A 64 -4.51 1.55 -3.08
N THR A 65 -4.20 0.83 -4.15
CA THR A 65 -4.23 -0.63 -4.16
C THR A 65 -2.84 -1.15 -3.89
N VAL A 66 -2.72 -2.08 -2.95
CA VAL A 66 -1.47 -2.73 -2.58
C VAL A 66 -1.62 -4.23 -2.79
N VAL A 67 -0.74 -4.79 -3.62
CA VAL A 67 -0.58 -6.21 -3.83
C VAL A 67 0.62 -6.68 -3.04
N PHE A 68 0.39 -7.49 -2.02
CA PHE A 68 1.41 -8.11 -1.18
C PHE A 68 1.67 -9.53 -1.66
N GLU A 69 2.95 -9.89 -1.80
CA GLU A 69 3.40 -11.23 -2.18
C GLU A 69 4.53 -11.65 -1.25
N GLY A 70 4.56 -12.91 -0.84
CA GLY A 70 5.56 -13.41 0.12
C GLY A 70 5.18 -14.74 0.76
N GLU A 71 5.90 -15.10 1.82
CA GLU A 71 5.71 -16.37 2.54
C GLU A 71 4.46 -16.37 3.44
N GLU A 72 3.87 -17.55 3.65
CA GLU A 72 2.63 -17.69 4.43
C GLU A 72 2.79 -17.33 5.92
N GLU A 73 4.01 -17.41 6.45
CA GLU A 73 4.34 -17.05 7.83
C GLU A 73 4.49 -15.53 8.03
N THR A 74 4.93 -14.79 7.01
CA THR A 74 5.24 -13.36 7.10
C THR A 74 4.10 -12.47 6.61
N LEU A 75 3.42 -12.88 5.53
CA LEU A 75 2.46 -12.03 4.83
C LEU A 75 1.23 -11.63 5.68
N PRO A 76 0.62 -12.53 6.48
CA PRO A 76 -0.56 -12.18 7.27
C PRO A 76 -0.31 -11.06 8.30
N GLU A 77 0.80 -11.13 9.02
CA GLU A 77 1.18 -10.13 10.03
C GLU A 77 1.50 -8.78 9.36
N LEU A 78 2.29 -8.79 8.28
CA LEU A 78 2.59 -7.60 7.49
C LEU A 78 1.33 -6.88 6.99
N VAL A 79 0.39 -7.65 6.42
CA VAL A 79 -0.86 -7.10 5.89
C VAL A 79 -1.70 -6.50 7.01
N ASP A 80 -1.75 -7.12 8.18
CA ASP A 80 -2.50 -6.60 9.34
C ASP A 80 -1.88 -5.29 9.84
N ASP A 81 -0.58 -5.26 10.11
CA ASP A 81 0.14 -4.08 10.59
C ASP A 81 0.02 -2.89 9.63
N PHE A 82 0.18 -3.15 8.32
CA PHE A 82 -0.04 -2.14 7.30
C PHE A 82 -1.49 -1.64 7.31
N SER A 83 -2.46 -2.56 7.36
CA SER A 83 -3.89 -2.22 7.33
C SER A 83 -4.29 -1.35 8.52
N GLN A 84 -3.82 -1.70 9.73
CA GLN A 84 -4.09 -0.93 10.94
C GLN A 84 -3.58 0.52 10.83
N LYS A 85 -2.37 0.70 10.28
CA LYS A 85 -1.77 2.03 10.13
C LYS A 85 -2.45 2.85 9.02
N ALA A 86 -2.76 2.21 7.89
CA ALA A 86 -3.47 2.83 6.77
C ALA A 86 -4.88 3.32 7.17
N MET A 87 -5.64 2.53 7.95
CA MET A 87 -6.97 2.92 8.41
C MET A 87 -6.94 4.09 9.40
N ARG A 88 -5.95 4.14 10.30
CA ARG A 88 -5.79 5.27 11.24
C ARG A 88 -5.45 6.59 10.55
N ALA A 89 -4.84 6.53 9.37
CA ALA A 89 -4.47 7.72 8.60
C ALA A 89 -5.57 8.19 7.64
N GLY A 90 -6.50 7.31 7.27
CA GLY A 90 -7.64 7.60 6.39
C GLY A 90 -8.93 7.98 7.12
N GLY A 91 -8.87 8.22 8.44
CA GLY A 91 -10.00 8.61 9.30
C GLY A 91 -9.88 10.05 9.81
#